data_AF-A0A7C7P422-F1
#
_entry.id   AF-A0A7C7P422-F1
#
_cell.length_a   1.000
_cell.length_b   1.000
_cell.length_c   1.000
_cell.angle_alpha   90.00
_cell.angle_beta   90.00
_cell.angle_gamma   90.00
#
_symmetry.space_group_name_H-M   'P 1'
#
loop_
_entity.id
_entity.type
_entity.pdbx_description
1 polymer ?
#
loop_
_entity_poly.entity_id
_entity_poly.type
_entity_poly.pdbx_seq_one_letter_code
_entity_poly.pdbx_strand_id
1 'polypeptide(L)'
;MKRASILAMACTIGLGTATALSAQDISQVRQFNTVKQKLAAGERVVGGTVSTADPEIYCSVANAGFDFTWIEMQHSPLSYSDVARMIWACRGATAIPFIRVPDATEGDIQKATDIGAL
;
A
#
# COMPACT_ATOMS: atom_id res chain seq x y z
N MET A 1 50.23 56.39 -15.96
CA MET A 1 50.51 56.12 -17.40
C MET A 1 50.21 54.66 -17.65
N LYS A 2 49.16 54.38 -18.45
CA LYS A 2 48.61 53.05 -18.69
C LYS A 2 49.50 52.30 -19.69
N ARG A 3 49.96 51.09 -19.33
CA ARG A 3 50.62 50.15 -20.25
C ARG A 3 49.60 49.12 -20.75
N ALA A 4 49.76 48.80 -22.03
CA ALA A 4 49.03 47.90 -22.90
C ALA A 4 48.67 46.53 -22.30
N SER A 5 47.66 45.86 -22.89
CA SER A 5 47.87 44.56 -23.55
C SER A 5 46.62 44.08 -24.29
N ILE A 6 46.87 43.52 -25.47
CA ILE A 6 45.96 42.88 -26.41
C ILE A 6 45.84 41.38 -26.04
N LEU A 7 44.68 40.79 -26.37
CA LEU A 7 44.39 39.35 -26.56
C LEU A 7 44.23 38.45 -25.33
N ALA A 8 43.04 37.86 -25.19
CA ALA A 8 42.84 36.42 -25.41
C ALA A 8 41.37 36.07 -25.19
N MET A 9 40.73 35.59 -26.25
CA MET A 9 39.45 34.89 -26.22
C MET A 9 39.65 33.56 -25.47
N ALA A 10 39.34 33.54 -24.18
CA ALA A 10 39.32 32.31 -23.40
C ALA A 10 37.91 31.73 -23.44
N CYS A 11 37.76 30.71 -24.28
CA CYS A 11 36.64 29.79 -24.32
C CYS A 11 36.54 29.07 -22.97
N THR A 12 35.71 29.57 -22.06
CA THR A 12 35.30 28.79 -20.88
C THR A 12 34.04 28.01 -21.26
N ILE A 13 34.31 26.77 -21.64
CA ILE A 13 33.36 25.68 -21.76
C ILE A 13 32.47 25.71 -20.51
N GLY A 14 31.19 26.03 -20.70
CA GLY A 14 30.20 25.88 -19.64
C GLY A 14 30.19 24.41 -19.23
N LEU A 15 30.78 24.11 -18.07
CA LEU A 15 30.57 22.84 -17.39
C LEU A 15 29.08 22.80 -17.02
N GLY A 16 28.29 22.21 -17.90
CA GLY A 16 26.92 21.85 -17.59
C GLY A 16 26.96 21.00 -16.33
N THR A 17 26.42 21.52 -15.23
CA THR A 17 26.08 20.71 -14.07
C THR A 17 25.06 19.69 -14.56
N ALA A 18 25.54 18.49 -14.90
CA ALA A 18 24.70 17.34 -15.08
C ALA A 18 24.00 17.11 -13.73
N THR A 19 22.79 17.62 -13.61
CA THR A 19 21.85 17.14 -12.59
C THR A 19 21.69 15.66 -12.88
N ALA A 20 22.38 14.82 -12.11
CA ALA A 20 22.10 13.39 -12.12
C ALA A 20 20.62 13.25 -11.78
N LEU A 21 19.80 12.88 -12.77
CA LEU A 21 18.45 12.42 -12.49
C LEU A 21 18.61 11.24 -11.55
N SER A 22 18.10 11.41 -10.33
CA SER A 22 18.03 10.35 -9.34
C SER A 22 17.35 9.13 -9.99
N ALA A 23 18.01 7.97 -9.94
CA ALA A 23 17.49 6.70 -10.44
C ALA A 23 16.26 6.19 -9.64
N GLN A 24 15.71 7.00 -8.73
CA GLN A 24 14.55 6.64 -7.92
C GLN A 24 13.21 6.73 -8.64
N ASP A 25 13.19 7.11 -9.92
CA ASP A 25 11.95 7.20 -10.72
C ASP A 25 11.69 5.95 -11.58
N ILE A 26 12.36 4.83 -11.29
CA ILE A 26 12.13 3.56 -11.96
C ILE A 26 11.01 2.82 -11.21
N SER A 27 9.78 3.03 -11.69
CA SER A 27 8.58 2.26 -11.35
C SER A 27 8.18 2.31 -9.87
N GLN A 28 7.52 3.40 -9.47
CA GLN A 28 6.58 3.35 -8.35
C GLN A 28 5.47 2.34 -8.70
N VAL A 29 5.69 1.06 -8.40
CA VAL A 29 4.62 0.06 -8.40
C VAL A 29 3.56 0.63 -7.48
N ARG A 30 2.38 0.94 -8.01
CA ARG A 30 1.24 1.37 -7.20
C ARG A 30 0.93 0.23 -6.24
N GLN A 31 1.49 0.27 -5.03
CA GLN A 31 1.20 -0.72 -4.01
C GLN A 31 -0.24 -0.48 -3.58
N PHE A 32 -1.15 -1.34 -4.05
CA PHE A 32 -2.57 -1.22 -3.73
C PHE A 32 -2.86 -1.36 -2.22
N ASN A 33 -1.96 -2.03 -1.50
CA ASN A 33 -2.04 -2.17 -0.05
C ASN A 33 -1.33 -0.98 0.64
N THR A 34 -2.12 0.00 1.06
CA THR A 34 -1.63 1.19 1.79
C THR A 34 -1.05 0.83 3.17
N VAL A 35 -1.48 -0.27 3.79
CA VAL A 35 -0.94 -0.75 5.08
C VAL A 35 0.53 -1.17 4.91
N LYS A 36 0.86 -1.88 3.82
CA LYS A 36 2.26 -2.23 3.51
C LYS A 36 3.13 -1.00 3.34
N GLN A 37 2.62 0.06 2.70
CA GLN A 37 3.33 1.33 2.56
C GLN A 37 3.59 2.00 3.91
N LYS A 38 2.56 2.12 4.76
CA LYS A 38 2.68 2.70 6.11
C LYS A 38 3.70 1.93 6.97
N LEU A 39 3.62 0.61 6.96
CA LEU A 39 4.56 -0.24 7.70
C LEU A 39 6.00 -0.07 7.19
N ALA A 40 6.21 0.01 5.87
CA ALA A 40 7.53 0.26 5.29
C ALA A 40 8.09 1.64 5.66
N ALA A 41 7.23 2.64 5.88
CA ALA A 41 7.60 3.96 6.36
C ALA A 41 7.84 4.03 7.89
N GLY A 42 7.66 2.92 8.63
CA GLY A 42 7.76 2.88 10.09
C GLY A 42 6.56 3.51 10.80
N GLU A 43 5.46 3.75 10.09
CA GLU A 43 4.23 4.29 10.66
C GLU A 43 3.45 3.21 11.41
N ARG A 44 2.60 3.65 12.34
CA ARG A 44 1.66 2.78 13.04
C ARG A 44 0.43 2.55 12.17
N VAL A 45 -0.13 1.35 12.25
CA VAL A 45 -1.39 0.99 11.61
C VAL A 45 -2.37 0.45 12.65
N VAL A 46 -3.65 0.77 12.50
CA VAL A 46 -4.72 0.38 13.43
C VAL A 46 -5.77 -0.43 12.68
N GLY A 47 -6.11 -1.59 13.25
CA GLY A 47 -7.06 -2.53 12.67
C GLY A 47 -8.38 -2.62 13.43
N GLY A 48 -9.47 -2.83 12.70
CA GLY A 48 -10.78 -3.17 13.25
C GLY A 48 -11.11 -4.64 13.04
N THR A 49 -11.44 -5.38 14.11
CA THR A 49 -11.74 -6.82 14.02
C THR A 49 -13.20 -7.07 13.62
N VAL A 50 -13.41 -8.01 12.70
CA VAL A 50 -14.73 -8.49 12.26
C VAL A 50 -14.78 -10.00 12.43
N SER A 51 -15.76 -10.49 13.18
CA SER A 51 -15.95 -11.92 13.48
C SER A 51 -17.39 -12.41 13.24
N THR A 52 -18.21 -11.60 12.57
CA THR A 52 -19.62 -11.92 12.25
C THR A 52 -19.81 -11.91 10.74
N ALA A 53 -20.75 -12.72 10.23
CA ALA A 53 -21.04 -12.84 8.80
C ALA A 53 -21.94 -11.73 8.25
N ASP A 54 -22.06 -10.61 8.97
CA ASP A 54 -22.95 -9.50 8.65
C ASP A 54 -22.25 -8.45 7.78
N PRO A 55 -22.65 -8.27 6.50
CA PRO A 55 -22.06 -7.29 5.62
C PRO A 55 -22.22 -5.84 6.11
N GLU A 56 -23.30 -5.48 6.82
CA GLU A 56 -23.49 -4.12 7.32
C GLU A 56 -22.51 -3.79 8.45
N ILE A 57 -22.27 -4.76 9.34
CA ILE A 57 -21.24 -4.64 10.38
C ILE A 57 -19.86 -4.52 9.72
N TYR A 58 -19.56 -5.36 8.74
CA TYR A 58 -18.29 -5.28 8.00
C TYR A 58 -18.11 -3.92 7.33
N CYS A 59 -19.11 -3.42 6.59
CA CYS A 59 -19.07 -2.12 5.93
C CYS A 59 -18.84 -0.98 6.94
N SER A 60 -19.50 -1.06 8.09
CA SER A 60 -19.36 -0.06 9.16
C SER A 60 -17.93 -0.02 9.70
N VAL A 61 -17.35 -1.19 10.01
CA VAL A 61 -15.96 -1.28 10.47
C VAL A 61 -14.98 -0.84 9.37
N ALA A 62 -15.15 -1.30 8.14
CA ALA A 62 -14.24 -1.01 7.04
C ALA A 62 -14.18 0.49 6.66
N ASN A 63 -15.21 1.26 7.00
CA ASN A 63 -15.28 2.70 6.79
C ASN A 63 -15.08 3.54 8.07
N ALA A 64 -14.84 2.92 9.23
CA ALA A 64 -14.70 3.62 10.51
C ALA A 64 -13.36 4.38 10.69
N GLY A 65 -12.51 4.43 9.66
CA GLY A 65 -11.20 5.09 9.70
C GLY A 65 -10.05 4.18 10.13
N PHE A 66 -10.25 2.86 10.17
CA PHE A 66 -9.17 1.90 10.33
C PHE A 66 -8.30 1.79 9.07
N ASP A 67 -7.05 1.39 9.25
CA ASP A 67 -6.13 1.12 8.13
C ASP A 67 -6.43 -0.22 7.47
N PHE A 68 -6.89 -1.19 8.27
CA PHE A 68 -7.27 -2.52 7.81
C PHE A 68 -8.41 -3.11 8.64
N THR A 69 -9.13 -4.06 8.04
CA THR A 69 -10.06 -4.93 8.78
C THR A 69 -9.36 -6.25 9.07
N TRP A 70 -9.39 -6.70 10.31
CA TRP A 70 -8.98 -8.06 10.67
C TRP A 70 -10.19 -8.98 10.64
N ILE A 71 -10.37 -9.69 9.53
CA ILE A 71 -11.47 -10.64 9.34
C ILE A 71 -11.05 -11.97 9.96
N GLU A 72 -11.70 -12.32 11.05
CA GLU A 72 -11.30 -13.42 11.92
C GLU A 72 -11.88 -14.75 11.44
N MET A 73 -11.11 -15.63 10.78
CA MET A 73 -11.60 -16.96 10.38
C MET A 73 -11.05 -18.12 11.22
N GLN A 74 -10.04 -17.91 12.06
CA GLN A 74 -9.45 -18.99 12.86
C GLN A 74 -10.28 -19.36 14.10
N HIS A 75 -10.93 -18.38 14.72
CA HIS A 75 -11.73 -18.55 15.93
C HIS A 75 -13.13 -17.96 15.80
N SER A 76 -13.69 -17.97 14.59
CA SER A 76 -15.08 -17.60 14.33
C SER A 76 -15.75 -18.60 13.38
N PRO A 77 -17.08 -18.56 13.22
CA PRO A 77 -17.79 -19.43 12.29
C PRO A 77 -17.76 -18.93 10.83
N LEU A 78 -16.95 -17.91 10.50
CA LEU A 78 -16.89 -17.35 9.16
C LEU A 78 -16.37 -18.35 8.13
N SER A 79 -17.12 -18.51 7.04
CA SER A 79 -16.66 -19.25 5.85
C SER A 79 -16.05 -18.32 4.80
N TYR A 80 -15.31 -18.87 3.84
CA TYR A 80 -14.79 -18.09 2.71
C TYR A 80 -15.90 -17.39 1.90
N SER A 81 -17.08 -17.99 1.78
CA SER A 81 -18.21 -17.38 1.08
C SER A 81 -18.81 -16.21 1.85
N ASP A 82 -18.78 -16.26 3.19
CA ASP A 82 -19.14 -15.11 4.03
C ASP A 82 -18.19 -13.96 3.81
N VAL A 83 -16.90 -14.24 3.88
CA VAL A 83 -15.87 -13.21 3.72
C VAL A 83 -15.89 -12.60 2.31
N ALA A 84 -16.03 -13.41 1.27
CA ALA A 84 -16.16 -12.92 -0.10
C ALA A 84 -17.37 -11.98 -0.26
N ARG A 85 -18.52 -12.33 0.34
CA ARG A 85 -19.72 -11.50 0.32
C ARG A 85 -19.53 -10.19 1.07
N MET A 86 -18.88 -10.22 2.23
CA MET A 86 -18.57 -9.03 3.02
C MET A 86 -17.67 -8.08 2.23
N ILE A 87 -16.53 -8.57 1.74
CA ILE A 87 -15.58 -7.79 0.93
C ILE A 87 -16.30 -7.20 -0.29
N TRP A 88 -17.18 -7.96 -0.95
CA TRP A 88 -17.94 -7.44 -2.08
C TRP A 88 -18.96 -6.37 -1.74
N ALA A 89 -19.68 -6.54 -0.62
CA ALA A 89 -20.68 -5.58 -0.18
C ALA A 89 -20.07 -4.20 0.09
N CYS A 90 -18.82 -4.15 0.59
CA CYS A 90 -18.11 -2.90 0.87
C CYS A 90 -16.97 -2.60 -0.12
N ARG A 91 -17.15 -2.89 -1.41
CA ARG A 91 -16.11 -2.59 -2.41
C ARG A 91 -15.76 -1.10 -2.41
N GLY A 92 -14.48 -0.80 -2.20
CA GLY A 92 -13.98 0.58 -2.14
C GLY A 92 -13.97 1.17 -0.73
N ALA A 93 -14.19 0.35 0.31
CA ALA A 93 -13.93 0.75 1.69
C ALA A 93 -12.50 1.27 1.89
N THR A 94 -12.33 2.15 2.88
CA THR A 94 -11.03 2.75 3.20
C THR A 94 -10.04 1.75 3.78
N ALA A 95 -10.52 0.84 4.64
CA ALA A 95 -9.67 -0.15 5.29
C ALA A 95 -9.34 -1.33 4.36
N ILE A 96 -8.07 -1.76 4.34
CA ILE A 96 -7.64 -2.92 3.56
C ILE A 96 -8.14 -4.23 4.19
N PRO A 97 -8.72 -5.17 3.42
CA PRO A 97 -9.20 -6.45 3.96
C PRO A 97 -8.05 -7.41 4.28
N PHE A 98 -7.82 -7.66 5.57
CA PHE A 98 -6.90 -8.70 6.05
C PHE A 98 -7.74 -9.88 6.55
N ILE A 99 -7.34 -11.10 6.20
CA ILE A 99 -8.01 -12.33 6.64
C ILE A 99 -7.04 -13.12 7.53
N ARG A 100 -7.42 -13.37 8.79
CA ARG A 100 -6.76 -14.42 9.58
C ARG A 100 -7.37 -15.76 9.19
N VAL A 101 -6.70 -16.44 8.26
CA VAL A 101 -7.09 -17.77 7.78
C VAL A 101 -7.06 -18.82 8.91
N PRO A 102 -7.82 -19.92 8.79
CA PRO A 102 -7.85 -20.97 9.81
C PRO A 102 -6.47 -21.58 10.11
N ASP A 103 -5.70 -21.86 9.06
CA ASP A 103 -4.34 -22.40 9.13
C ASP A 103 -3.49 -21.87 7.97
N ALA A 104 -2.17 -21.95 8.09
CA ALA A 104 -1.19 -21.48 7.12
C ALA A 104 -0.99 -22.47 5.95
N THR A 105 -2.07 -23.10 5.49
CA THR A 105 -2.03 -24.01 4.34
C THR A 105 -2.05 -23.22 3.03
N GLU A 106 -1.42 -23.76 1.99
CA GLU A 106 -1.43 -23.15 0.66
C GLU A 106 -2.87 -22.88 0.17
N GLY A 107 -3.76 -23.85 0.36
CA GLY A 107 -5.16 -23.74 -0.08
C GLY A 107 -5.95 -22.68 0.68
N ASP A 108 -5.67 -22.45 1.96
CA ASP A 108 -6.33 -21.40 2.73
C ASP A 108 -5.84 -20.01 2.32
N ILE A 109 -4.54 -19.86 2.11
CA ILE A 109 -3.92 -18.62 1.64
C ILE A 109 -4.46 -18.26 0.24
N GLN A 110 -4.46 -19.22 -0.69
CA GLN A 110 -4.96 -19.02 -2.06
C GLN A 110 -6.42 -18.56 -2.07
N LYS A 111 -7.31 -19.25 -1.33
CA LYS A 111 -8.72 -18.85 -1.23
C LYS A 111 -8.88 -17.45 -0.66
N ALA A 112 -8.13 -17.10 0.39
CA ALA A 112 -8.18 -15.77 0.99
C ALA A 112 -7.75 -14.69 -0.01
N THR A 113 -6.67 -14.93 -0.77
CA THR A 113 -6.21 -13.98 -1.80
C THR A 113 -7.17 -13.88 -2.98
N ASP A 114 -7.78 -14.98 -3.41
CA ASP A 114 -8.73 -15.02 -4.53
C ASP A 114 -10.01 -14.21 -4.24
N ILE A 115 -10.41 -14.14 -2.97
CA ILE A 115 -11.60 -13.37 -2.54
C ILE A 115 -11.29 -11.92 -2.13
N GLY A 116 -10.04 -11.48 -2.30
CA GLY A 116 -9.66 -10.07 -2.20
C GLY A 116 -8.90 -9.67 -0.94
N ALA A 117 -8.32 -10.60 -0.17
CA ALA A 117 -7.36 -10.24 0.88
C ALA A 117 -6.08 -9.63 0.28
N LEU A 118 -5.48 -8.64 0.97
CA LEU A 118 -4.33 -7.86 0.47
C LEU A 118 -3.18 -7.69 1.47
#